data_AF-A0A9W4X7W0-F1
#
_entry.id   AF-A0A9W4X7W0-F1
#
_cell.length_a   1.000
_cell.length_b   1.000
_cell.length_c   1.000
_cell.angle_alpha   90.00
_cell.angle_beta   90.00
_cell.angle_gamma   90.00
#
_symmetry.space_group_name_H-M   'P 1'
#
loop_
_entity.id
_entity.type
_entity.pdbx_description
1 polymer ?
#
loop_
_entity_poly.entity_id
_entity_poly.type
_entity_poly.pdbx_seq_one_letter_code
_entity_poly.pdbx_strand_id
1 'polypeptide(L)'
;MSVAQEVEVANKVYESNFTKGDLPLPPGRKVAIVVCMDARIDPAKSLGLSEGDAHVIRNAGGRASDALRSVIISQRLLGTREIIIIHHTDCGMLTFKDEDLKKIIKDSGGDADHLSFLSFSNLKQSVYDDVNYFKNNSLVLNVPITGYIYDVKTGRINKV
;
A
#
# COMPACT_ATOMS: atom_id res chain seq x y z
N MET A 1 -11.17 28.05 1.18
CA MET A 1 -11.10 27.10 0.07
C MET A 1 -11.02 25.71 0.69
N SER A 2 -11.77 24.73 0.20
CA SER A 2 -11.63 23.35 0.70
C SER A 2 -10.39 22.71 0.08
N VAL A 3 -9.83 21.67 0.72
CA VAL A 3 -8.73 20.89 0.14
C VAL A 3 -9.12 20.33 -1.24
N ALA A 4 -10.38 19.96 -1.45
CA ALA A 4 -10.86 19.50 -2.74
C ALA A 4 -10.70 20.57 -3.85
N GLN A 5 -11.01 21.83 -3.53
CA GLN A 5 -10.81 22.94 -4.47
C GLN A 5 -9.32 23.19 -4.76
N GLU A 6 -8.45 23.02 -3.76
CA GLU A 6 -6.99 23.12 -3.96
C GLU A 6 -6.47 22.01 -4.89
N VAL A 7 -7.00 20.79 -4.79
CA VAL A 7 -6.69 19.67 -5.69
C VAL A 7 -7.10 19.98 -7.13
N GLU A 8 -8.28 20.58 -7.35
CA GLU A 8 -8.73 20.98 -8.69
C GLU A 8 -7.79 22.01 -9.32
N VAL A 9 -7.34 23.00 -8.52
CA VAL A 9 -6.38 24.01 -8.97
C VAL A 9 -5.03 23.36 -9.29
N ALA A 10 -4.52 22.48 -8.43
CA ALA A 10 -3.27 21.77 -8.65
C ALA A 10 -3.33 20.87 -9.91
N ASN A 11 -4.48 20.23 -10.17
CA ASN A 11 -4.65 19.38 -11.34
C ASN A 11 -4.57 20.16 -12.66
N LYS A 12 -5.09 21.38 -12.72
CA LYS A 12 -4.97 22.23 -13.93
C LYS A 12 -3.51 22.50 -14.30
N VAL A 13 -2.64 22.66 -13.29
CA VAL A 13 -1.20 22.81 -13.50
C VAL A 13 -0.59 21.52 -14.04
N TYR A 14 -0.95 20.37 -13.45
CA TYR A 14 -0.50 19.06 -13.92
C TYR A 14 -0.94 18.79 -15.38
N GLU A 15 -2.22 19.04 -15.69
CA GLU A 15 -2.83 18.86 -17.01
C GLU A 15 -2.07 19.65 -18.10
N SER A 16 -1.75 20.92 -17.84
CA SER A 16 -1.06 21.78 -18.82
C SER A 16 0.31 21.27 -19.29
N ASN A 17 0.93 20.33 -18.56
CA ASN A 17 2.23 19.74 -18.88
C ASN A 17 2.12 18.23 -19.18
N PHE A 18 0.91 17.68 -19.24
CA PHE A 18 0.70 16.25 -19.36
C PHE A 18 0.98 15.72 -20.77
N THR A 19 1.88 14.74 -20.87
CA THR A 19 2.34 14.16 -22.14
C THR A 19 2.28 12.63 -22.15
N LYS A 20 1.57 12.02 -21.19
CA LYS A 20 1.63 10.57 -20.92
C LYS A 20 0.36 9.82 -21.30
N GLY A 21 -0.42 10.36 -22.24
CA GLY A 21 -1.73 9.83 -22.63
C GLY A 21 -1.71 8.46 -23.32
N ASP A 22 -0.58 8.11 -23.96
CA ASP A 22 -0.43 6.87 -24.72
C ASP A 22 0.18 5.71 -23.91
N LEU A 23 0.39 5.89 -22.60
CA LEU A 23 0.90 4.81 -21.75
C LEU A 23 -0.09 3.64 -21.73
N PRO A 24 0.38 2.40 -21.94
CA PRO A 24 -0.49 1.23 -21.93
C PRO A 24 -0.97 0.88 -20.52
N LEU A 25 -2.07 0.13 -20.43
CA LEU A 25 -2.65 -0.28 -19.13
C LEU A 25 -1.74 -1.21 -18.30
N PRO A 26 -1.06 -2.24 -18.87
CA PRO A 26 -0.18 -3.11 -18.09
C PRO A 26 1.07 -2.38 -17.57
N PRO A 27 1.47 -2.55 -16.29
CA PRO A 27 2.66 -1.90 -15.76
C PRO A 27 3.96 -2.33 -16.46
N GLY A 28 4.75 -1.36 -16.91
CA GLY A 28 5.97 -1.59 -17.71
C GLY A 28 7.03 -2.41 -16.98
N ARG A 29 7.19 -2.21 -15.66
CA ARG A 29 8.13 -3.00 -14.84
C ARG A 29 7.54 -4.29 -14.30
N LYS A 30 6.27 -4.58 -14.60
CA LYS A 30 5.54 -5.78 -14.15
C LYS A 30 5.61 -5.99 -12.63
N VAL A 31 5.59 -4.92 -11.84
CA VAL A 31 5.66 -5.00 -10.38
C VAL A 31 4.39 -4.46 -9.72
N ALA A 32 3.96 -5.12 -8.65
CA ALA A 32 2.92 -4.64 -7.75
C ALA A 32 3.54 -4.28 -6.39
N ILE A 33 3.34 -3.04 -5.95
CA ILE A 33 3.84 -2.53 -4.68
C ILE A 33 2.66 -2.43 -3.72
N VAL A 34 2.76 -3.09 -2.57
CA VAL A 34 1.82 -2.97 -1.46
C VAL A 34 2.48 -2.13 -0.38
N VAL A 35 1.91 -0.97 -0.07
CA VAL A 35 2.50 0.00 0.87
C VAL A 35 1.43 0.67 1.71
N CYS A 36 1.79 1.15 2.90
CA CYS A 36 0.83 1.85 3.77
C CYS A 36 0.26 3.13 3.11
N MET A 37 -0.97 3.49 3.49
CA MET A 37 -1.62 4.76 3.12
C MET A 37 -1.04 6.00 3.81
N ASP A 38 0.04 5.86 4.60
CA ASP A 38 0.67 6.95 5.34
C ASP A 38 1.01 8.15 4.44
N ALA A 39 0.55 9.34 4.86
CA ALA A 39 0.67 10.58 4.10
C ALA A 39 2.12 11.04 3.88
N ARG A 40 3.08 10.52 4.67
CA ARG A 40 4.51 10.84 4.57
C ARG A 40 5.21 10.04 3.48
N ILE A 41 4.53 9.06 2.88
CA ILE A 41 5.07 8.22 1.82
C ILE A 41 4.45 8.64 0.49
N ASP A 42 5.29 9.19 -0.38
CA ASP A 42 5.04 9.35 -1.82
C ASP A 42 5.75 8.19 -2.54
N PRO A 43 5.04 7.09 -2.90
CA PRO A 43 5.69 5.90 -3.44
C PRO A 43 6.38 6.16 -4.78
N ALA A 44 5.84 7.05 -5.62
CA ALA A 44 6.43 7.35 -6.91
C ALA A 44 7.80 8.01 -6.73
N LYS A 45 7.89 9.04 -5.88
CA LYS A 45 9.16 9.74 -5.61
C LYS A 45 10.14 8.89 -4.82
N SER A 46 9.70 8.25 -3.75
CA SER A 46 10.59 7.51 -2.84
C SER A 46 11.18 6.23 -3.45
N LEU A 47 10.49 5.63 -4.44
CA LEU A 47 10.90 4.37 -5.06
C LEU A 47 11.40 4.55 -6.51
N GLY A 48 11.50 5.78 -7.01
CA GLY A 48 11.99 6.07 -8.36
C GLY A 48 11.10 5.51 -9.47
N LEU A 49 9.77 5.64 -9.29
CA LEU A 49 8.77 5.21 -10.27
C LEU A 49 8.33 6.39 -11.11
N SER A 50 8.13 6.13 -12.39
CA SER A 50 7.39 6.97 -13.32
C SER A 50 6.00 6.39 -13.56
N GLU A 51 5.09 7.19 -14.11
CA GLU A 51 3.76 6.77 -14.49
C GLU A 51 3.84 5.58 -15.47
N GLY A 52 2.99 4.58 -15.23
CA GLY A 52 2.99 3.32 -15.97
C GLY A 52 4.01 2.28 -15.48
N ASP A 53 4.92 2.59 -14.55
CA ASP A 53 5.94 1.61 -14.12
C ASP A 53 5.36 0.43 -13.32
N ALA A 54 4.48 0.72 -12.35
CA ALA A 54 4.06 -0.22 -11.32
C ALA A 54 2.61 -0.02 -10.91
N HIS A 55 1.95 -1.09 -10.45
CA HIS A 55 0.76 -0.91 -9.63
C HIS A 55 1.16 -0.57 -8.19
N VAL A 56 0.54 0.46 -7.62
CA VAL A 56 0.75 0.87 -6.23
C VAL A 56 -0.56 0.70 -5.47
N ILE A 57 -0.61 -0.28 -4.58
CA ILE A 57 -1.77 -0.65 -3.78
C ILE A 57 -1.53 -0.12 -2.36
N ARG A 58 -2.46 0.69 -1.85
CA ARG A 58 -2.33 1.34 -0.54
C ARG A 58 -3.53 1.07 0.36
N ASN A 59 -3.26 0.71 1.61
CA ASN A 59 -4.24 0.56 2.68
C ASN A 59 -3.60 0.86 4.05
N ALA A 60 -4.41 0.81 5.12
CA ALA A 60 -3.92 1.00 6.48
C ALA A 60 -2.91 -0.09 6.85
N GLY A 61 -1.65 0.29 7.11
CA GLY A 61 -0.56 -0.63 7.44
C GLY A 61 0.15 -1.29 6.27
N GLY A 62 -0.37 -1.19 5.04
CA GLY A 62 0.20 -1.88 3.87
C GLY A 62 -0.05 -3.39 3.90
N ARG A 63 -1.18 -3.81 4.48
CA ARG A 63 -1.49 -5.20 4.78
C ARG A 63 -1.75 -6.04 3.54
N ALA A 64 -1.05 -7.16 3.44
CA ALA A 64 -1.15 -8.08 2.29
C ALA A 64 -2.55 -8.71 2.14
N SER A 65 -3.21 -9.07 3.24
CA SER A 65 -4.54 -9.68 3.22
C SER A 65 -5.60 -8.77 2.59
N ASP A 66 -5.59 -7.49 2.94
CA ASP A 66 -6.49 -6.48 2.38
C ASP A 66 -6.12 -6.14 0.92
N ALA A 67 -4.83 -6.21 0.56
CA ALA A 67 -4.36 -6.00 -0.79
C ALA A 67 -4.61 -7.19 -1.75
N LEU A 68 -5.00 -8.37 -1.25
CA LEU A 68 -5.04 -9.63 -2.01
C LEU A 68 -5.84 -9.53 -3.31
N ARG A 69 -7.07 -8.98 -3.25
CA ARG A 69 -7.93 -8.83 -4.43
C ARG A 69 -7.23 -8.03 -5.53
N SER A 70 -6.57 -6.94 -5.18
CA SER A 70 -5.85 -6.06 -6.10
C SER A 70 -4.61 -6.75 -6.68
N VAL A 71 -3.87 -7.51 -5.87
CA VAL A 71 -2.71 -8.29 -6.33
C VAL A 71 -3.12 -9.37 -7.33
N ILE A 72 -4.22 -10.08 -7.10
CA ILE A 72 -4.74 -11.10 -8.03
C ILE A 72 -5.05 -10.47 -9.38
N ILE A 73 -5.77 -9.35 -9.41
CA ILE A 73 -6.09 -8.62 -10.65
C ILE A 73 -4.80 -8.16 -11.36
N SER A 74 -3.88 -7.56 -10.60
CA SER A 74 -2.59 -7.07 -11.10
C SER A 74 -1.80 -8.19 -11.81
N GLN A 75 -1.76 -9.39 -11.24
CA GLN A 75 -1.02 -10.52 -11.81
C GLN A 75 -1.74 -11.18 -12.98
N ARG A 76 -3.04 -11.45 -12.83
CA ARG A 76 -3.83 -12.29 -13.76
C ARG A 76 -4.27 -11.51 -14.99
N LEU A 77 -4.67 -10.26 -14.83
CA LEU A 77 -5.21 -9.44 -15.92
C LEU A 77 -4.17 -8.47 -16.49
N LEU A 78 -3.22 -8.02 -15.67
CA LEU A 78 -2.32 -6.91 -16.02
C LEU A 78 -0.84 -7.28 -16.01
N GLY A 79 -0.53 -8.57 -15.82
CA GLY A 79 0.79 -9.13 -16.16
C GLY A 79 1.92 -8.87 -15.18
N THR A 80 1.65 -8.42 -13.94
CA THR A 80 2.72 -8.26 -12.93
C THR A 80 3.30 -9.62 -12.50
N ARG A 81 4.61 -9.66 -12.27
CA ARG A 81 5.43 -10.85 -11.96
C ARG A 81 6.42 -10.61 -10.83
N GLU A 82 6.20 -9.58 -10.02
CA GLU A 82 6.96 -9.30 -8.82
C GLU A 82 6.06 -8.54 -7.83
N ILE A 83 6.22 -8.83 -6.53
CA ILE A 83 5.52 -8.12 -5.46
C ILE A 83 6.54 -7.52 -4.50
N ILE A 84 6.36 -6.24 -4.16
CA ILE A 84 7.13 -5.56 -3.12
C ILE A 84 6.17 -5.14 -2.01
N ILE A 85 6.48 -5.53 -0.78
CA ILE A 85 5.72 -5.13 0.42
C ILE A 85 6.56 -4.12 1.19
N ILE A 86 5.98 -2.97 1.52
CA ILE A 86 6.67 -1.89 2.23
C ILE A 86 5.82 -1.45 3.42
N HIS A 87 6.24 -1.83 4.63
CA HIS A 87 5.74 -1.22 5.85
C HIS A 87 6.66 -0.05 6.23
N HIS A 88 6.35 0.68 7.31
CA HIS A 88 7.16 1.84 7.69
C HIS A 88 7.27 2.03 9.19
N THR A 89 8.33 2.73 9.61
CA THR A 89 8.51 3.17 11.00
C THR A 89 7.42 4.17 11.38
N ASP A 90 7.08 4.23 12.67
CA ASP A 90 6.06 5.15 13.20
C ASP A 90 4.69 4.99 12.52
N CYS A 91 4.31 3.73 12.25
CA CYS A 91 3.00 3.40 11.68
C CYS A 91 1.90 3.44 12.74
N GLY A 92 0.78 4.10 12.44
CA GLY A 92 -0.39 4.13 13.33
C GLY A 92 -0.94 2.74 13.66
N MET A 93 -0.75 1.74 12.78
CA MET A 93 -1.19 0.37 13.04
C MET A 93 -0.42 -0.34 14.16
N LEU A 94 0.67 0.26 14.66
CA LEU A 94 1.41 -0.19 15.84
C LEU A 94 0.84 0.37 17.16
N THR A 95 -0.03 1.39 17.10
CA THR A 95 -0.38 2.18 18.29
C THR A 95 -1.68 1.75 18.96
N PHE A 96 -2.34 0.70 18.44
CA PHE A 96 -3.60 0.21 18.97
C PHE A 96 -3.81 -1.28 18.67
N LYS A 97 -4.70 -1.92 19.43
CA LYS A 97 -5.24 -3.24 19.12
C LYS A 97 -6.62 -3.13 18.50
N ASP A 98 -7.01 -4.10 17.66
CA ASP A 98 -8.34 -4.16 17.05
C ASP A 98 -9.46 -3.99 18.10
N GLU A 99 -9.31 -4.59 19.28
CA GLU A 99 -10.30 -4.51 20.35
C GLU A 99 -10.47 -3.08 20.90
N ASP A 100 -9.38 -2.32 20.99
CA ASP A 100 -9.41 -0.94 21.48
C ASP A 100 -10.20 -0.04 20.52
N LEU A 101 -9.96 -0.18 19.21
CA LEU A 101 -10.67 0.58 18.19
C LEU A 101 -12.15 0.18 18.09
N LYS A 102 -12.44 -1.12 18.16
CA LYS A 102 -13.84 -1.61 18.21
C LYS A 102 -14.59 -1.04 19.39
N LYS A 103 -13.97 -0.97 20.57
CA LYS A 103 -14.57 -0.36 21.75
C LYS A 103 -14.86 1.13 21.54
N ILE A 104 -13.92 1.90 20.98
CA ILE A 104 -14.11 3.33 20.67
C ILE A 104 -15.31 3.53 19.72
N ILE A 105 -15.42 2.69 18.69
CA ILE A 105 -16.54 2.76 17.73
C ILE A 105 -17.86 2.42 18.41
N LYS A 106 -17.87 1.39 19.26
CA LYS A 106 -19.05 0.96 20.01
C LYS A 106 -19.53 2.04 20.99
N ASP A 107 -18.62 2.67 21.70
CA ASP A 107 -18.91 3.77 22.63
C ASP A 107 -19.48 5.00 21.89
N SER A 108 -19.19 5.12 20.58
CA SER A 108 -19.73 6.17 19.69
C SER A 108 -21.03 5.75 18.99
N GLY A 109 -21.60 4.59 19.32
CA GLY A 109 -22.86 4.09 18.76
C GLY A 109 -22.75 3.29 17.47
N GLY A 110 -21.53 2.96 17.02
CA GLY A 110 -21.30 2.08 15.86
C GLY A 110 -21.15 0.60 16.24
N ASP A 111 -21.15 -0.28 15.25
CA ASP A 111 -20.80 -1.70 15.41
C ASP A 111 -19.74 -2.10 14.36
N ALA A 112 -18.57 -2.50 14.86
CA ALA A 112 -17.44 -2.96 14.04
C ALA A 112 -16.95 -4.35 14.46
N ASP A 113 -17.76 -5.14 15.18
CA ASP A 113 -17.34 -6.44 15.70
C ASP A 113 -16.96 -7.41 14.57
N HIS A 114 -17.64 -7.30 13.42
CA HIS A 114 -17.43 -8.06 12.19
C HIS A 114 -16.19 -7.66 11.39
N LEU A 115 -15.56 -6.52 11.69
CA LEU A 115 -14.42 -5.99 10.93
C LEU A 115 -13.11 -6.34 11.65
N SER A 116 -12.07 -6.73 10.91
CA SER A 116 -10.71 -6.73 11.43
C SER A 116 -9.98 -5.51 10.88
N PHE A 117 -9.36 -4.75 11.77
CA PHE A 117 -8.56 -3.57 11.43
C PHE A 117 -7.12 -3.92 11.12
N LEU A 118 -6.72 -5.19 11.30
CA LEU A 118 -5.41 -5.71 10.91
C LEU A 118 -4.28 -4.92 11.58
N SER A 119 -4.44 -4.52 12.84
CA SER A 119 -3.34 -3.93 13.61
C SER A 119 -2.23 -4.95 13.86
N PHE A 120 -1.02 -4.49 14.18
CA PHE A 120 0.13 -5.37 14.45
C PHE A 120 1.02 -4.77 15.52
N SER A 121 1.68 -5.60 16.32
CA SER A 121 2.50 -5.16 17.45
C SER A 121 4.00 -5.10 17.17
N ASN A 122 4.45 -5.70 16.06
CA ASN A 122 5.85 -5.72 15.67
C ASN A 122 6.00 -5.42 14.17
N LEU A 123 6.71 -4.34 13.86
CA LEU A 123 6.89 -3.85 12.50
C LEU A 123 7.66 -4.83 11.60
N LYS A 124 8.76 -5.41 12.10
CA LYS A 124 9.56 -6.33 11.29
C LYS A 124 8.81 -7.64 11.06
N GLN A 125 8.15 -8.14 12.10
CA GLN A 125 7.34 -9.35 12.01
C GLN A 125 6.16 -9.17 11.05
N SER A 126 5.48 -8.02 11.06
CA SER A 126 4.36 -7.79 10.14
C SER A 126 4.77 -7.84 8.67
N VAL A 127 5.99 -7.39 8.33
CA VAL A 127 6.53 -7.56 6.98
C VAL A 127 6.77 -9.04 6.65
N TYR A 128 7.38 -9.81 7.56
CA TYR A 128 7.56 -11.25 7.35
C TYR A 128 6.22 -12.00 7.19
N ASP A 129 5.25 -11.68 8.03
CA ASP A 129 3.92 -12.29 8.01
C ASP A 129 3.22 -12.02 6.68
N ASP A 130 3.28 -10.78 6.19
CA ASP A 130 2.62 -10.38 4.95
C ASP A 130 3.35 -10.93 3.70
N VAL A 131 4.69 -11.05 3.74
CA VAL A 131 5.45 -11.77 2.70
C VAL A 131 5.05 -13.25 2.67
N ASN A 132 4.98 -13.89 3.85
CA ASN A 132 4.61 -15.31 3.96
C ASN A 132 3.15 -15.55 3.58
N TYR A 133 2.26 -14.60 3.88
CA TYR A 133 0.86 -14.64 3.48
C TYR A 133 0.74 -14.80 1.96
N PHE A 134 1.41 -13.95 1.17
CA PHE A 134 1.37 -14.08 -0.29
C PHE A 134 2.09 -15.33 -0.80
N LYS A 135 3.24 -15.70 -0.23
CA LYS A 135 3.96 -16.92 -0.63
C LYS A 135 3.12 -18.19 -0.45
N ASN A 136 2.30 -18.25 0.59
CA ASN A 136 1.48 -19.41 0.93
C ASN A 136 0.05 -19.32 0.35
N ASN A 137 -0.30 -18.26 -0.38
CA ASN A 137 -1.63 -18.07 -0.93
C ASN A 137 -1.70 -18.58 -2.38
N SER A 138 -2.48 -19.64 -2.61
CA SER A 138 -2.64 -20.30 -3.92
C SER A 138 -3.24 -19.41 -5.02
N LEU A 139 -3.84 -18.27 -4.65
CA LEU A 139 -4.37 -17.30 -5.62
C LEU A 139 -3.26 -16.41 -6.21
N VAL A 140 -2.16 -16.23 -5.47
CA VAL A 140 -0.99 -15.46 -5.87
C VAL A 140 -0.04 -16.35 -6.69
N LEU A 141 0.46 -15.84 -7.80
CA LEU A 141 1.44 -16.55 -8.62
C LEU A 141 2.76 -16.75 -7.84
N ASN A 142 3.44 -17.86 -8.11
CA ASN A 142 4.79 -18.11 -7.57
C ASN A 142 5.81 -17.18 -8.26
N VAL A 143 6.00 -15.99 -7.68
CA VAL A 143 6.87 -14.91 -8.18
C VAL A 143 7.75 -14.37 -7.05
N PRO A 144 8.80 -13.60 -7.34
CA PRO A 144 9.56 -12.91 -6.31
C PRO A 144 8.67 -11.99 -5.45
N ILE A 145 8.79 -12.13 -4.13
CA ILE A 145 8.10 -11.32 -3.13
C ILE A 145 9.16 -10.82 -2.14
N THR A 146 9.33 -9.49 -2.07
CA THR A 146 10.33 -8.87 -1.20
C THR A 146 9.70 -7.89 -0.21
N GLY A 147 10.08 -7.98 1.06
CA GLY A 147 9.63 -7.10 2.13
C GLY A 147 10.65 -6.03 2.49
N TYR A 148 10.18 -4.81 2.75
CA TYR A 148 10.98 -3.66 3.18
C TYR A 148 10.31 -2.91 4.34
N ILE A 149 11.14 -2.19 5.10
CA ILE A 149 10.72 -1.14 6.02
C ILE A 149 11.22 0.19 5.49
N TYR A 150 10.29 1.11 5.22
CA TYR A 150 10.56 2.52 4.96
C TYR A 150 10.74 3.28 6.28
N ASP A 151 11.85 3.98 6.44
CA ASP A 151 12.09 4.83 7.59
C ASP A 151 11.56 6.25 7.33
N VAL A 152 10.45 6.62 7.97
CA VAL A 152 9.80 7.93 7.77
C VAL A 152 10.67 9.11 8.17
N LYS A 153 11.72 8.91 8.99
CA LYS A 153 12.64 9.99 9.38
C LYS A 153 13.74 10.25 8.37
N THR A 154 14.13 9.23 7.60
CA THR A 154 15.31 9.32 6.71
C THR A 154 14.99 9.08 5.24
N GLY A 155 13.80 8.57 4.92
CA GLY A 155 13.39 8.21 3.57
C GLY A 155 14.03 6.91 3.05
N ARG A 156 14.81 6.20 3.87
CA ARG A 156 15.51 4.97 3.47
C ARG A 156 14.55 3.78 3.48
N ILE A 157 14.74 2.86 2.55
CA ILE A 157 14.16 1.51 2.60
C ILE A 157 15.21 0.51 3.07
N ASN A 158 14.85 -0.32 4.05
CA ASN A 158 15.68 -1.40 4.56
C ASN A 158 14.99 -2.73 4.27
N LYS A 159 15.68 -3.63 3.58
CA LYS A 159 15.16 -4.97 3.30
C LYS A 159 15.04 -5.76 4.62
N VAL A 160 13.96 -6.52 4.75
CA VAL A 160 13.66 -7.37 5.91
C VAL A 160 14.07 -8.82 5.64
#